data_AF-A0A972RAG1-F1
#
_entry.id   AF-A0A972RAG1-F1
#
_cell.length_a   1.000
_cell.length_b   1.000
_cell.length_c   1.000
_cell.angle_alpha   90.00
_cell.angle_beta   90.00
_cell.angle_gamma   90.00
#
_symmetry.space_group_name_H-M   'P 1'
#
loop_
_entity.id
_entity.type
_entity.pdbx_description
1 polymer ?
#
loop_
_entity_poly.entity_id
_entity_poly.type
_entity_poly.pdbx_seq_one_letter_code
_entity_poly.pdbx_strand_id
1 'polypeptide(L)'
;MKRREELFSLRMHASIGEEHLCGAERIVAREVIPQVLAKMAERALLHKGGEPTSIVFGADRLKRSSIRKIPLLPVRTLKHQGPREAAMNVSGLLRKCGVSHEAVSQAFYELTRGAAPSGGNMRGAMLMHAGNGRRLEPDRERGVRVTRMDLTEKARDDLERLLRNLKIYHPRVMEASVLASKVAAAPGIVAELCCSDDPDYTTGYVASRSVGYVRLTRIKEKGETFGGRVFFVEDSASIKAIVTELESVPCLITEVPGV
;
A
#
# COMPACT_ATOMS: atom_id res chain seq x y z
N MET A 1 -5.88 -9.34 37.87
CA MET A 1 -6.10 -8.54 36.64
C MET A 1 -5.06 -8.94 35.60
N LYS A 2 -5.45 -9.57 34.48
CA LYS A 2 -4.54 -9.72 33.33
C LYS A 2 -4.12 -8.31 32.90
N ARG A 3 -2.82 -8.00 32.89
CA ARG A 3 -2.34 -6.74 32.28
C ARG A 3 -2.90 -6.70 30.87
N ARG A 4 -3.62 -5.63 30.53
CA ARG A 4 -4.14 -5.44 29.18
C ARG A 4 -2.95 -5.32 28.24
N GLU A 5 -2.97 -6.10 27.17
CA GLU A 5 -1.89 -6.22 26.19
C GLU A 5 -1.56 -4.85 25.57
N GLU A 6 -0.31 -4.40 25.76
CA GLU A 6 0.21 -3.15 25.19
C GLU A 6 0.67 -3.40 23.76
N LEU A 7 0.17 -2.60 22.80
CA LEU A 7 0.53 -2.73 21.39
C LEU A 7 1.55 -1.66 20.98
N PHE A 8 2.46 -2.04 20.09
CA PHE A 8 3.52 -1.20 19.54
C PHE A 8 3.50 -1.24 18.01
N SER A 9 3.71 -0.09 17.37
CA SER A 9 3.99 0.01 15.94
C SER A 9 5.49 -0.11 15.73
N LEU A 10 5.91 -1.23 15.16
CA LEU A 10 7.30 -1.50 14.78
C LEU A 10 7.48 -1.16 13.31
N ARG A 11 8.49 -0.37 12.98
CA ARG A 11 8.85 0.00 11.61
C ARG A 11 10.32 -0.28 11.37
N MET A 12 10.65 -0.81 10.21
CA MET A 12 12.02 -1.00 9.75
C MET A 12 12.19 -0.33 8.37
N HIS A 13 13.31 0.34 8.19
CA HIS A 13 13.77 0.88 6.92
C HIS A 13 15.23 0.51 6.68
N ALA A 14 15.54 -0.02 5.49
CA ALA A 14 16.90 -0.32 5.07
C ALA A 14 17.26 0.42 3.77
N SER A 15 18.51 0.84 3.63
CA SER A 15 19.03 1.56 2.45
C SER A 15 20.43 1.10 2.03
N ILE A 16 20.75 1.27 0.74
CA ILE A 16 22.09 1.16 0.17
C ILE A 16 22.53 2.56 -0.24
N GLY A 17 23.49 3.13 0.48
CA GLY A 17 23.75 4.57 0.43
C GLY A 17 22.47 5.35 0.78
N GLU A 18 22.07 6.22 -0.13
CA GLU A 18 20.84 7.04 -0.01
C GLU A 18 19.60 6.36 -0.61
N GLU A 19 19.75 5.24 -1.32
CA GLU A 19 18.66 4.58 -2.03
C GLU A 19 17.89 3.60 -1.12
N HIS A 20 16.57 3.57 -1.28
CA HIS A 20 15.70 2.65 -0.54
C HIS A 20 15.92 1.20 -0.98
N LEU A 21 16.20 0.31 -0.02
CA LEU A 21 16.33 -1.13 -0.29
C LEU A 21 15.04 -1.87 0.03
N CYS A 22 14.60 -1.79 1.28
CA CYS A 22 13.34 -2.39 1.71
C CYS A 22 12.81 -1.76 3.00
N GLY A 23 11.56 -2.08 3.32
CA GLY A 23 10.94 -1.70 4.59
C GLY A 23 9.96 -2.77 5.06
N ALA A 24 9.62 -2.70 6.34
CA ALA A 24 8.61 -3.55 6.95
C ALA A 24 7.92 -2.82 8.09
N GLU A 25 6.68 -3.18 8.36
CA GLU A 25 5.92 -2.66 9.49
C GLU A 25 5.04 -3.74 10.10
N ARG A 26 4.89 -3.70 11.42
CA ARG A 26 4.05 -4.60 12.21
C ARG A 26 3.44 -3.86 13.39
N ILE A 27 2.22 -4.21 13.79
CA ILE A 27 1.61 -3.80 15.06
C ILE A 27 1.51 -5.04 15.95
N VAL A 28 2.25 -5.06 17.05
CA VAL A 28 2.42 -6.26 17.87
C VAL A 28 2.38 -5.98 19.36
N ALA A 29 2.11 -7.02 20.14
CA ALA A 29 2.23 -6.99 21.58
C ALA A 29 3.69 -6.78 22.02
N ARG A 30 3.89 -6.19 23.19
CA ARG A 30 5.22 -5.89 23.75
C ARG A 30 6.13 -7.11 23.82
N GLU A 31 5.55 -8.26 24.15
CA GLU A 31 6.25 -9.50 24.46
C GLU A 31 6.93 -10.11 23.24
N VAL A 32 6.43 -9.80 22.03
CA VAL A 32 6.93 -10.36 20.76
C VAL A 32 7.82 -9.39 19.98
N ILE A 33 8.12 -8.20 20.53
CA ILE A 33 8.94 -7.18 19.86
C ILE A 33 10.31 -7.73 19.44
N PRO A 34 11.11 -8.40 20.31
CA PRO A 34 12.44 -8.88 19.93
C PRO A 34 12.41 -9.84 18.73
N GLN A 35 11.46 -10.78 18.73
CA GLN A 35 11.30 -11.77 17.68
C GLN A 35 10.89 -11.13 16.34
N VAL A 36 10.04 -10.09 16.39
CA VAL A 36 9.60 -9.39 15.19
C VAL A 36 10.72 -8.51 14.62
N LEU A 37 11.48 -7.82 15.47
CA LEU A 37 12.64 -7.02 15.04
C LEU A 37 13.72 -7.91 14.40
N ALA A 38 13.99 -9.10 14.96
CA ALA A 38 14.91 -10.05 14.37
C ALA A 38 14.50 -10.46 12.94
N LYS A 39 13.20 -10.77 12.73
CA LYS A 39 12.67 -11.08 11.39
C LYS A 39 12.75 -9.90 10.42
N MET A 40 12.55 -8.67 10.91
CA MET A 40 12.71 -7.47 10.10
C MET A 40 14.19 -7.25 9.72
N ALA A 41 15.12 -7.49 10.64
CA ALA A 41 16.55 -7.43 10.36
C ALA A 41 16.97 -8.47 9.31
N GLU A 42 16.51 -9.71 9.46
CA GLU A 42 16.75 -10.79 8.49
C GLU A 42 16.25 -10.42 7.09
N ARG A 43 15.04 -9.84 6.97
CA ARG A 43 14.52 -9.35 5.69
C ARG A 43 15.45 -8.32 5.04
N ALA A 44 16.03 -7.42 5.82
CA ALA A 44 16.95 -6.40 5.30
C ALA A 44 18.28 -7.02 4.86
N LEU A 45 18.87 -7.89 5.68
CA LEU A 45 20.17 -8.50 5.43
C LEU A 45 20.17 -9.52 4.29
N LEU A 46 19.03 -10.20 4.07
CA LEU A 46 18.86 -11.20 3.00
C LEU A 46 18.15 -10.64 1.76
N HIS A 47 18.07 -9.32 1.62
CA HIS A 47 17.36 -8.72 0.50
C HIS A 47 18.09 -8.96 -0.83
N LYS A 48 17.35 -9.34 -1.87
CA LYS A 48 17.93 -9.67 -3.19
C LYS A 48 18.58 -8.47 -3.91
N GLY A 49 18.22 -7.25 -3.49
CA GLY A 49 18.75 -6.01 -4.05
C GLY A 49 20.17 -5.65 -3.58
N GLY A 50 20.75 -6.41 -2.65
CA GLY A 50 22.11 -6.18 -2.13
C GLY A 50 22.15 -6.02 -0.61
N GLU A 51 23.35 -5.80 -0.08
CA GLU A 51 23.60 -5.64 1.35
C GLU A 51 23.31 -4.19 1.81
N PRO A 52 22.52 -3.99 2.87
CA PRO A 52 22.19 -2.64 3.34
C PRO A 52 23.39 -1.96 4.01
N THR A 53 23.60 -0.69 3.67
CA THR A 53 24.54 0.20 4.38
C THR A 53 23.96 0.76 5.68
N SER A 54 22.64 0.79 5.81
CA SER A 54 21.93 1.28 6.99
C SER A 54 20.63 0.52 7.19
N ILE A 55 20.31 0.20 8.46
CA ILE A 55 19.04 -0.37 8.89
C ILE A 55 18.57 0.41 10.12
N VAL A 56 17.39 1.02 10.03
CA VAL A 56 16.79 1.84 11.10
C VAL A 56 15.51 1.18 11.58
N PHE A 57 15.40 0.99 12.90
CA PHE A 57 14.20 0.49 13.56
C PHE A 57 13.52 1.59 14.37
N GLY A 58 12.19 1.62 14.33
CA GLY A 58 11.37 2.46 15.20
C GLY A 58 10.31 1.64 15.92
N ALA A 59 10.05 1.96 17.19
CA ALA A 59 9.03 1.31 18.00
C ALA A 59 8.21 2.36 18.77
N ASP A 60 6.98 2.58 18.34
CA ASP A 60 6.06 3.54 18.98
C ASP A 60 4.99 2.79 19.78
N ARG A 61 4.81 3.10 21.06
CA ARG A 61 3.67 2.58 21.84
C ARG A 61 2.37 3.19 21.31
N LEU A 62 1.37 2.33 21.08
CA LEU A 62 0.06 2.75 20.59
C LEU A 62 -0.97 2.87 21.72
N LYS A 63 -1.81 3.92 21.65
CA LYS A 63 -3.00 4.02 22.49
C LYS A 63 -4.08 3.11 21.92
N ARG A 64 -4.59 2.16 22.69
CA ARG A 64 -5.59 1.19 22.21
C ARG A 64 -6.85 1.86 21.63
N SER A 65 -7.28 2.98 22.22
CA SER A 65 -8.42 3.77 21.75
C SER A 65 -8.21 4.47 20.41
N SER A 66 -6.95 4.65 19.96
CA SER A 66 -6.66 5.26 18.65
C SER A 66 -6.54 4.23 17.53
N ILE A 67 -6.56 2.92 17.83
CA ILE A 67 -6.42 1.87 16.83
C ILE A 67 -7.77 1.65 16.16
N ARG A 68 -7.87 2.05 14.89
CA ARG A 68 -9.05 1.76 14.06
C ARG A 68 -9.07 0.27 13.71
N LYS A 69 -10.24 -0.34 13.79
CA LYS A 69 -10.49 -1.69 13.31
C LYS A 69 -11.31 -1.61 12.04
N ILE A 70 -10.84 -2.25 10.98
CA ILE A 70 -11.53 -2.25 9.69
C ILE A 70 -11.52 -3.66 9.09
N PRO A 71 -12.48 -4.00 8.20
CA PRO A 71 -12.39 -5.20 7.40
C PRO A 71 -11.36 -5.05 6.29
N LEU A 72 -10.87 -6.17 5.77
CA LEU A 72 -10.11 -6.21 4.53
C LEU A 72 -11.06 -5.92 3.34
N LEU A 73 -10.54 -5.29 2.29
CA LEU A 73 -11.24 -5.24 1.01
C LEU A 73 -11.39 -6.66 0.41
N PRO A 74 -12.55 -7.00 -0.19
CA PRO A 74 -12.70 -8.24 -0.93
C PRO A 74 -11.66 -8.35 -2.05
N VAL A 75 -10.99 -9.50 -2.15
CA VAL A 75 -9.89 -9.72 -3.10
C VAL A 75 -10.39 -10.44 -4.34
N ARG A 76 -10.07 -9.92 -5.53
CA ARG A 76 -10.26 -10.62 -6.80
C ARG A 76 -9.15 -10.32 -7.79
N THR A 77 -9.00 -11.15 -8.82
CA THR A 77 -7.98 -10.98 -9.87
C THR A 77 -8.62 -10.92 -11.25
N LEU A 78 -8.25 -9.92 -12.03
CA LEU A 78 -8.49 -9.83 -13.47
C LEU A 78 -7.21 -10.20 -14.21
N LYS A 79 -7.32 -11.19 -15.10
CA LYS A 79 -6.22 -11.63 -15.96
C LYS A 79 -6.31 -10.86 -17.28
N HIS A 80 -5.15 -10.46 -17.81
CA HIS A 80 -5.04 -9.74 -19.09
C HIS A 80 -3.96 -10.39 -19.95
N GLN A 81 -4.05 -10.20 -21.25
CA GLN A 81 -3.05 -10.66 -22.21
C GLN A 81 -1.84 -9.72 -22.29
N GLY A 82 -2.01 -8.44 -21.99
CA GLY A 82 -0.90 -7.48 -21.93
C GLY A 82 -1.30 -6.09 -21.40
N PRO A 83 -0.34 -5.14 -21.34
CA PRO A 83 -0.53 -3.84 -20.70
C PRO A 83 -1.66 -3.01 -21.30
N ARG A 84 -1.89 -3.07 -22.62
CA ARG A 84 -2.99 -2.35 -23.27
C ARG A 84 -4.36 -2.77 -22.73
N GLU A 85 -4.60 -4.08 -22.61
CA GLU A 85 -5.86 -4.60 -22.06
C GLU A 85 -6.00 -4.28 -20.57
N ALA A 86 -4.90 -4.38 -19.82
CA ALA A 86 -4.87 -4.01 -18.41
C ALA A 86 -5.20 -2.52 -18.21
N ALA A 87 -4.65 -1.63 -19.03
CA ALA A 87 -4.89 -0.18 -18.97
C ALA A 87 -6.37 0.18 -19.23
N MET A 88 -7.02 -0.50 -20.18
CA MET A 88 -8.47 -0.33 -20.41
C MET A 88 -9.30 -0.75 -19.19
N ASN A 89 -8.95 -1.88 -18.57
CA ASN A 89 -9.65 -2.37 -17.37
C ASN A 89 -9.40 -1.47 -16.15
N VAL A 90 -8.17 -1.01 -15.93
CA VAL A 90 -7.83 -0.01 -14.90
C VAL A 90 -8.68 1.23 -15.08
N SER A 91 -8.72 1.78 -16.30
CA SER A 91 -9.52 2.97 -16.62
C SER A 91 -11.00 2.75 -16.33
N GLY A 92 -11.54 1.60 -16.72
CA GLY A 92 -12.94 1.24 -16.45
C GLY A 92 -13.24 1.13 -14.95
N LEU A 93 -12.35 0.52 -14.16
CA LEU A 93 -12.51 0.39 -12.71
C LEU A 93 -12.44 1.74 -11.99
N LEU A 94 -11.44 2.57 -12.32
CA LEU A 94 -11.29 3.90 -11.73
C LEU A 94 -12.49 4.80 -12.06
N ARG A 95 -12.97 4.77 -13.30
CA ARG A 95 -14.18 5.51 -13.69
C ARG A 95 -15.43 5.03 -12.94
N LYS A 96 -15.58 3.72 -12.72
CA LYS A 96 -16.66 3.18 -11.86
C LYS A 96 -16.58 3.66 -10.41
N CYS A 97 -15.40 4.04 -9.95
CA CYS A 97 -15.21 4.63 -8.62
C CYS A 97 -15.48 6.14 -8.58
N GLY A 98 -15.73 6.80 -9.73
CA GLY A 98 -15.94 8.25 -9.80
C GLY A 98 -14.69 9.06 -10.16
N VAL A 99 -13.61 8.41 -10.63
CA VAL A 99 -12.42 9.11 -11.14
C VAL A 99 -12.67 9.56 -12.58
N SER A 100 -12.44 10.84 -12.85
CA SER A 100 -12.59 11.43 -14.19
C SER A 100 -11.62 10.83 -15.21
N HIS A 101 -11.96 10.96 -16.50
CA HIS A 101 -11.06 10.54 -17.58
C HIS A 101 -9.72 11.29 -17.51
N GLU A 102 -9.76 12.61 -17.30
CA GLU A 102 -8.59 13.46 -17.10
C GLU A 102 -7.66 12.93 -16.00
N ALA A 103 -8.21 12.63 -14.83
CA ALA A 103 -7.42 12.15 -13.70
C ALA A 103 -6.82 10.75 -13.95
N VAL A 104 -7.55 9.87 -14.64
CA VAL A 104 -7.00 8.56 -15.04
C VAL A 104 -5.82 8.75 -16.00
N SER A 105 -5.98 9.58 -17.03
CA SER A 105 -4.92 9.86 -18.00
C SER A 105 -3.69 10.48 -17.34
N GLN A 106 -3.89 11.43 -16.42
CA GLN A 106 -2.78 12.03 -15.66
C GLN A 106 -2.09 11.02 -14.76
N ALA A 107 -2.82 10.12 -14.10
CA ALA A 107 -2.23 9.08 -13.27
C ALA A 107 -1.34 8.14 -14.07
N PHE A 108 -1.79 7.69 -15.25
CA PHE A 108 -0.94 6.89 -16.14
C PHE A 108 0.31 7.66 -16.57
N TYR A 109 0.14 8.91 -17.01
CA TYR A 109 1.25 9.76 -17.42
C TYR A 109 2.32 9.86 -16.34
N GLU A 110 1.95 10.25 -15.12
CA GLU A 110 2.88 10.41 -13.99
C GLU A 110 3.58 9.10 -13.62
N LEU A 111 2.86 7.97 -13.62
CA LEU A 111 3.44 6.65 -13.32
C LEU A 111 4.43 6.20 -14.40
N THR A 112 4.16 6.47 -15.69
CA THR A 112 5.03 6.04 -16.80
C THR A 112 6.31 6.85 -16.95
N ARG A 113 6.36 8.07 -16.42
CA ARG A 113 7.54 8.97 -16.54
C ARG A 113 8.43 9.00 -15.31
N GLY A 114 8.06 8.29 -14.25
CA GLY A 114 8.61 8.48 -12.92
C GLY A 114 7.98 9.70 -12.23
N ALA A 115 7.21 9.44 -11.18
CA ALA A 115 6.40 10.47 -10.53
C ALA A 115 7.21 11.48 -9.67
N ALA A 116 8.47 11.18 -9.36
CA ALA A 116 9.32 12.08 -8.59
C ALA A 116 9.86 13.22 -9.48
N PRO A 117 9.77 14.50 -9.07
CA PRO A 117 10.31 15.63 -9.82
C PRO A 117 11.81 15.53 -10.16
N SER A 118 12.61 14.92 -9.27
CA SER A 118 14.05 14.67 -9.51
C SER A 118 14.32 13.63 -10.61
N GLY A 119 13.27 12.92 -11.07
CA GLY A 119 13.36 11.77 -11.95
C GLY A 119 13.26 10.46 -11.16
N GLY A 120 12.45 9.52 -11.66
CA GLY A 120 12.30 8.20 -11.04
C GLY A 120 11.05 8.06 -10.15
N ASN A 121 11.06 7.02 -9.30
CA ASN A 121 9.90 6.63 -8.50
C ASN A 121 9.82 7.41 -7.20
N MET A 122 8.61 7.76 -6.78
CA MET A 122 8.37 8.30 -5.44
C MET A 122 8.47 7.20 -4.38
N ARG A 123 8.88 7.58 -3.16
CA ARG A 123 8.96 6.68 -2.00
C ARG A 123 7.59 6.40 -1.34
N GLY A 124 6.60 7.19 -1.69
CA GLY A 124 5.21 7.13 -1.23
C GLY A 124 4.24 7.28 -2.40
N ALA A 125 2.99 7.60 -2.09
CA ALA A 125 1.94 7.79 -3.09
C ALA A 125 1.77 9.26 -3.48
N MET A 126 1.38 9.49 -4.73
CA MET A 126 0.76 10.74 -5.15
C MET A 126 -0.64 10.85 -4.54
N LEU A 127 -1.04 12.07 -4.15
CA LEU A 127 -2.44 12.38 -3.92
C LEU A 127 -2.94 13.11 -5.15
N MET A 128 -3.98 12.61 -5.80
CA MET A 128 -4.47 13.17 -7.05
C MET A 128 -5.94 13.52 -6.93
N HIS A 129 -6.31 14.73 -7.35
CA HIS A 129 -7.70 15.14 -7.40
C HIS A 129 -8.48 14.28 -8.42
N ALA A 130 -9.53 13.60 -7.97
CA ALA A 130 -10.27 12.63 -8.78
C ALA A 130 -10.97 13.26 -9.99
N GLY A 131 -11.33 14.55 -9.91
CA GLY A 131 -12.07 15.25 -10.96
C GLY A 131 -11.22 15.88 -12.06
N ASN A 132 -9.93 16.14 -11.83
CA ASN A 132 -9.10 16.90 -12.78
C ASN A 132 -7.62 16.48 -12.85
N GLY A 133 -7.19 15.49 -12.07
CA GLY A 133 -5.82 14.96 -12.15
C GLY A 133 -4.75 15.81 -11.47
N ARG A 134 -5.09 16.95 -10.85
CA ARG A 134 -4.11 17.79 -10.15
C ARG A 134 -3.50 17.02 -8.98
N ARG A 135 -2.16 17.07 -8.86
CA ARG A 135 -1.43 16.54 -7.70
C ARG A 135 -1.61 17.44 -6.47
N LEU A 136 -1.81 16.81 -5.31
CA LEU A 136 -2.24 17.45 -4.07
C LEU A 136 -1.33 17.12 -2.88
N GLU A 137 -0.39 16.18 -3.01
CA GLU A 137 0.52 15.85 -1.92
C GLU A 137 1.41 17.05 -1.55
N PRO A 138 1.68 17.28 -0.24
CA PRO A 138 2.51 18.40 0.20
C PRO A 138 3.96 18.33 -0.28
N ASP A 139 4.50 17.12 -0.41
CA ASP A 139 5.86 16.84 -0.86
C ASP A 139 5.79 15.92 -2.08
N ARG A 140 6.08 16.47 -3.26
CA ARG A 140 5.99 15.76 -4.55
C ARG A 140 7.14 14.79 -4.79
N GLU A 141 8.25 14.94 -4.06
CA GLU A 141 9.43 14.09 -4.16
C GLU A 141 9.22 12.81 -3.32
N ARG A 142 8.78 12.99 -2.07
CA ARG A 142 8.53 11.89 -1.14
C ARG A 142 7.19 11.21 -1.38
N GLY A 143 6.13 11.99 -1.61
CA GLY A 143 4.75 11.53 -1.54
C GLY A 143 4.27 11.24 -0.13
N VAL A 144 3.10 10.61 -0.03
CA VAL A 144 2.46 10.21 1.24
C VAL A 144 2.75 8.73 1.53
N ARG A 145 3.29 8.44 2.71
CA ARG A 145 3.58 7.04 3.12
C ARG A 145 2.55 6.51 4.09
N VAL A 146 1.76 5.55 3.63
CA VAL A 146 0.84 4.82 4.50
C VAL A 146 1.65 3.98 5.49
N THR A 147 1.46 4.21 6.78
CA THR A 147 2.12 3.45 7.85
C THR A 147 1.12 3.07 8.94
N ARG A 148 1.57 2.40 10.00
CA ARG A 148 0.80 1.97 11.17
C ARG A 148 -0.40 1.11 10.80
N MET A 149 -0.17 0.05 10.05
CA MET A 149 -1.20 -0.91 9.63
C MET A 149 -0.72 -2.35 9.78
N ASP A 150 -1.59 -3.22 10.25
CA ASP A 150 -1.31 -4.66 10.32
C ASP A 150 -2.61 -5.48 10.37
N LEU A 151 -2.49 -6.80 10.38
CA LEU A 151 -3.56 -7.76 10.62
C LEU A 151 -3.51 -8.22 12.08
N THR A 152 -4.68 -8.50 12.64
CA THR A 152 -4.77 -9.42 13.80
C THR A 152 -4.31 -10.82 13.40
N GLU A 153 -3.92 -11.66 14.37
CA GLU A 153 -3.50 -13.05 14.10
C GLU A 153 -4.58 -13.84 13.36
N LYS A 154 -5.83 -13.80 13.85
CA LYS A 154 -6.97 -14.44 13.16
C LYS A 154 -7.12 -13.94 11.72
N ALA A 155 -7.12 -12.63 11.50
CA ALA A 155 -7.28 -12.07 10.15
C ALA A 155 -6.10 -12.42 9.23
N ARG A 156 -4.90 -12.59 9.78
CA ARG A 156 -3.73 -13.07 9.03
C ARG A 156 -3.97 -14.49 8.55
N ASP A 157 -4.33 -15.41 9.43
CA ASP A 157 -4.59 -16.81 9.07
C ASP A 157 -5.73 -16.94 8.04
N ASP A 158 -6.81 -16.16 8.23
CA ASP A 158 -7.93 -16.10 7.30
C ASP A 158 -7.50 -15.60 5.91
N LEU A 159 -6.69 -14.54 5.86
CA LEU A 159 -6.17 -13.99 4.61
C LEU A 159 -5.22 -14.96 3.93
N GLU A 160 -4.32 -15.61 4.66
CA GLU A 160 -3.42 -16.61 4.08
C GLU A 160 -4.19 -17.74 3.43
N ARG A 161 -5.20 -18.28 4.13
CA ARG A 161 -6.09 -19.32 3.61
C ARG A 161 -6.84 -18.84 2.36
N LEU A 162 -7.42 -17.65 2.37
CA LEU A 162 -8.09 -17.06 1.21
C LEU A 162 -7.15 -16.96 0.00
N LEU A 163 -5.96 -16.38 0.18
CA LEU A 163 -5.03 -16.17 -0.93
C LEU A 163 -4.47 -17.49 -1.47
N ARG A 164 -4.29 -18.51 -0.62
CA ARG A 164 -3.90 -19.86 -1.04
C ARG A 164 -5.00 -20.52 -1.86
N ASN A 165 -6.26 -20.43 -1.42
CA ASN A 165 -7.41 -20.94 -2.16
C ASN A 165 -7.55 -20.26 -3.54
N LEU A 166 -7.29 -18.95 -3.59
CA LEU A 166 -7.25 -18.17 -4.84
C LEU A 166 -5.99 -18.41 -5.68
N LYS A 167 -5.02 -19.22 -5.20
CA LYS A 167 -3.72 -19.50 -5.85
C LYS A 167 -2.89 -18.24 -6.15
N ILE A 168 -2.98 -17.24 -5.27
CA ILE A 168 -2.29 -15.94 -5.38
C ILE A 168 -1.52 -15.59 -4.10
N TYR A 169 -1.35 -16.54 -3.18
CA TYR A 169 -0.60 -16.33 -1.94
C TYR A 169 0.82 -15.85 -2.23
N HIS A 170 1.13 -14.67 -1.70
CA HIS A 170 2.45 -14.09 -1.72
C HIS A 170 2.52 -12.98 -0.64
N PRO A 171 3.63 -12.82 0.11
CA PRO A 171 3.75 -11.78 1.13
C PRO A 171 3.42 -10.37 0.63
N ARG A 172 3.91 -10.02 -0.57
CA ARG A 172 3.57 -8.76 -1.27
C ARG A 172 2.07 -8.54 -1.46
N VAL A 173 1.31 -9.60 -1.75
CA VAL A 173 -0.15 -9.50 -1.92
C VAL A 173 -0.83 -9.27 -0.58
N MET A 174 -0.35 -9.89 0.50
CA MET A 174 -0.85 -9.62 1.85
C MET A 174 -0.60 -8.17 2.26
N GLU A 175 0.64 -7.71 2.14
CA GLU A 175 1.05 -6.34 2.48
C GLU A 175 0.24 -5.31 1.67
N ALA A 176 0.13 -5.50 0.36
CA ALA A 176 -0.65 -4.61 -0.51
C ALA A 176 -2.15 -4.61 -0.17
N SER A 177 -2.74 -5.76 0.17
CA SER A 177 -4.17 -5.84 0.52
C SER A 177 -4.47 -5.10 1.82
N VAL A 178 -3.58 -5.19 2.82
CA VAL A 178 -3.70 -4.45 4.09
C VAL A 178 -3.59 -2.95 3.85
N LEU A 179 -2.57 -2.53 3.08
CA LEU A 179 -2.36 -1.13 2.71
C LEU A 179 -3.57 -0.55 1.98
N ALA A 180 -4.02 -1.22 0.92
CA ALA A 180 -5.17 -0.80 0.14
C ALA A 180 -6.44 -0.69 0.98
N SER A 181 -6.62 -1.61 1.94
CA SER A 181 -7.77 -1.58 2.84
C SER A 181 -7.72 -0.38 3.78
N LYS A 182 -6.55 -0.04 4.34
CA LYS A 182 -6.38 1.18 5.14
C LYS A 182 -6.63 2.44 4.28
N VAL A 183 -6.07 2.50 3.07
CA VAL A 183 -6.23 3.63 2.16
C VAL A 183 -7.71 3.83 1.80
N ALA A 184 -8.41 2.77 1.40
CA ALA A 184 -9.83 2.84 1.11
C ALA A 184 -10.67 3.19 2.35
N ALA A 185 -10.17 2.92 3.57
CA ALA A 185 -10.85 3.30 4.80
C ALA A 185 -10.62 4.76 5.24
N ALA A 186 -9.67 5.48 4.61
CA ALA A 186 -9.43 6.88 4.90
C ALA A 186 -10.55 7.77 4.29
N PRO A 187 -11.17 8.68 5.07
CA PRO A 187 -12.14 9.63 4.53
C PRO A 187 -11.54 10.49 3.41
N GLY A 188 -12.32 10.74 2.36
CA GLY A 188 -11.90 11.52 1.19
C GLY A 188 -11.14 10.76 0.12
N ILE A 189 -10.75 9.49 0.35
CA ILE A 189 -10.17 8.63 -0.69
C ILE A 189 -11.28 7.98 -1.52
N VAL A 190 -11.22 8.20 -2.83
CA VAL A 190 -12.14 7.66 -3.84
C VAL A 190 -11.67 6.30 -4.34
N ALA A 191 -10.39 6.19 -4.70
CA ALA A 191 -9.78 4.98 -5.22
C ALA A 191 -8.25 5.02 -5.07
N GLU A 192 -7.62 3.87 -5.23
CA GLU A 192 -6.17 3.72 -5.36
C GLU A 192 -5.85 3.02 -6.69
N LEU A 193 -4.81 3.49 -7.38
CA LEU A 193 -4.09 2.75 -8.42
C LEU A 193 -2.67 2.47 -7.93
N CYS A 194 -2.23 1.22 -8.04
CA CYS A 194 -0.86 0.83 -7.73
C CYS A 194 -0.25 0.01 -8.87
N CYS A 195 0.96 0.37 -9.25
CA CYS A 195 1.84 -0.40 -10.11
C CYS A 195 3.18 -0.59 -9.39
N SER A 196 3.76 -1.79 -9.45
CA SER A 196 5.05 -2.05 -8.80
C SER A 196 6.17 -1.33 -9.55
N ASP A 197 7.18 -0.85 -8.85
CA ASP A 197 8.46 -0.38 -9.39
C ASP A 197 9.43 -1.55 -9.69
N ASP A 198 9.31 -2.67 -8.97
CA ASP A 198 10.03 -3.93 -9.26
C ASP A 198 9.87 -4.36 -10.75
N PRO A 199 10.95 -4.44 -11.54
CA PRO A 199 10.90 -4.76 -12.98
C PRO A 199 10.44 -6.19 -13.28
N ASP A 200 10.55 -7.11 -12.32
CA ASP A 200 10.09 -8.49 -12.47
C ASP A 200 8.64 -8.69 -12.02
N TYR A 201 8.01 -7.67 -11.42
CA TYR A 201 6.63 -7.73 -10.94
C TYR A 201 5.67 -6.88 -11.76
N THR A 202 5.00 -7.52 -12.72
CA THR A 202 4.06 -6.86 -13.65
C THR A 202 2.61 -6.84 -13.19
N THR A 203 2.32 -7.27 -11.96
CA THR A 203 0.95 -7.22 -11.40
C THR A 203 0.76 -5.93 -10.61
N GLY A 204 -0.27 -5.17 -10.94
CA GLY A 204 -0.74 -4.02 -10.16
C GLY A 204 -2.10 -4.28 -9.55
N TYR A 205 -2.73 -3.21 -9.07
CA TYR A 205 -4.11 -3.27 -8.62
C TYR A 205 -4.83 -1.92 -8.72
N VAL A 206 -6.16 -1.99 -8.74
CA VAL A 206 -7.06 -0.88 -8.40
C VAL A 206 -7.80 -1.27 -7.13
N ALA A 207 -7.95 -0.34 -6.20
CA ALA A 207 -8.68 -0.57 -4.96
C ALA A 207 -9.64 0.56 -4.63
N SER A 208 -10.84 0.22 -4.16
CA SER A 208 -11.76 1.17 -3.53
C SER A 208 -12.74 0.42 -2.63
N ARG A 209 -13.50 1.14 -1.82
CA ARG A 209 -14.59 0.54 -1.04
C ARG A 209 -15.65 -0.12 -1.93
N SER A 210 -15.91 0.42 -3.13
CA SER A 210 -16.99 -0.05 -4.01
C SER A 210 -16.57 -1.21 -4.91
N VAL A 211 -15.30 -1.32 -5.31
CA VAL A 211 -14.83 -2.40 -6.21
C VAL A 211 -14.00 -3.48 -5.51
N GLY A 212 -13.63 -3.27 -4.26
CA GLY A 212 -12.71 -4.14 -3.51
C GLY A 212 -11.26 -3.94 -3.93
N TYR A 213 -10.41 -4.92 -3.62
CA TYR A 213 -9.02 -4.98 -4.05
C TYR A 213 -8.92 -5.84 -5.32
N VAL A 214 -8.81 -5.16 -6.47
CA VAL A 214 -8.84 -5.78 -7.80
C VAL A 214 -7.41 -5.87 -8.34
N ARG A 215 -6.83 -7.07 -8.28
CA ARG A 215 -5.51 -7.33 -8.87
C ARG A 215 -5.61 -7.36 -10.39
N LEU A 216 -4.70 -6.69 -11.08
CA LEU A 216 -4.63 -6.65 -12.54
C LEU A 216 -3.27 -7.19 -12.98
N THR A 217 -3.25 -8.35 -13.64
CA THR A 217 -2.01 -8.94 -14.14
C THR A 217 -1.51 -8.16 -15.37
N ARG A 218 -0.19 -8.11 -15.59
CA ARG A 218 0.43 -7.50 -16.78
C ARG A 218 0.01 -6.04 -16.99
N ILE A 219 0.02 -5.23 -15.93
CA ILE A 219 -0.30 -3.79 -16.00
C ILE A 219 0.82 -2.98 -16.66
N LYS A 220 2.04 -3.52 -16.66
CA LYS A 220 3.27 -2.95 -17.22
C LYS A 220 4.09 -4.05 -17.92
N GLU A 221 5.01 -3.67 -18.79
CA GLU A 221 5.93 -4.61 -19.43
C GLU A 221 6.99 -5.11 -18.44
N LYS A 222 7.51 -6.32 -18.69
CA LYS A 222 8.63 -6.84 -17.89
C LYS A 222 9.89 -6.00 -18.18
N GLY A 223 10.61 -5.61 -17.13
CA GLY A 223 11.81 -4.77 -17.25
C GLY A 223 11.54 -3.29 -17.07
N GLU A 224 10.28 -2.83 -17.13
CA GLU A 224 9.94 -1.44 -16.81
C GLU A 224 10.16 -1.18 -15.32
N THR A 225 10.97 -0.17 -15.02
CA THR A 225 11.38 0.17 -13.64
C THR A 225 10.50 1.26 -13.01
N PHE A 226 9.68 1.94 -13.80
CA PHE A 226 8.76 2.93 -13.26
C PHE A 226 7.48 2.29 -12.73
N GLY A 227 7.01 2.84 -11.62
CA GLY A 227 5.81 2.40 -10.92
C GLY A 227 5.43 3.42 -9.86
N GLY A 228 4.59 3.00 -8.92
CA GLY A 228 4.16 3.82 -7.80
C GLY A 228 2.68 3.69 -7.50
N ARG A 229 2.19 4.66 -6.73
CA ARG A 229 0.84 4.67 -6.18
C ARG A 229 0.19 6.03 -6.38
N VAL A 230 -1.10 6.00 -6.67
CA VAL A 230 -1.95 7.17 -6.77
C VAL A 230 -3.16 6.95 -5.90
N PHE A 231 -3.39 7.85 -4.94
CA PHE A 231 -4.63 7.91 -4.18
C PHE A 231 -5.48 9.02 -4.77
N PHE A 232 -6.63 8.66 -5.32
CA PHE A 232 -7.58 9.60 -5.87
C PHE A 232 -8.43 10.18 -4.75
N VAL A 233 -8.52 11.50 -4.70
CA VAL A 233 -9.10 12.26 -3.60
C VAL A 233 -10.31 13.06 -4.12
N GLU A 234 -11.40 13.07 -3.37
CA GLU A 234 -12.58 13.89 -3.67
C GLU A 234 -12.33 15.39 -3.41
N ASP A 235 -13.09 16.26 -4.08
CA ASP A 235 -12.85 17.71 -4.09
C ASP A 235 -12.94 18.37 -2.71
N SER A 236 -13.90 17.94 -1.89
CA SER A 236 -14.13 18.52 -0.56
C SER A 236 -13.17 18.02 0.53
N ALA A 237 -12.25 17.12 0.21
CA ALA A 237 -11.44 16.47 1.24
C ALA A 237 -10.28 17.34 1.75
N SER A 238 -10.08 17.29 3.07
CA SER A 238 -8.90 17.92 3.69
C SER A 238 -7.65 17.08 3.47
N ILE A 239 -6.72 17.57 2.65
CA ILE A 239 -5.43 16.90 2.39
C ILE A 239 -4.64 16.68 3.67
N LYS A 240 -4.60 17.67 4.57
CA LYS A 240 -3.92 17.55 5.86
C LYS A 240 -4.52 16.41 6.70
N ALA A 241 -5.84 16.27 6.70
CA ALA A 241 -6.51 15.19 7.43
C ALA A 241 -6.21 13.82 6.80
N ILE A 242 -6.23 13.70 5.47
CA ILE A 242 -5.88 12.48 4.74
C ILE A 242 -4.44 12.06 5.05
N VAL A 243 -3.48 12.98 4.92
CA VAL A 243 -2.07 12.69 5.23
C VAL A 243 -1.94 12.25 6.69
N THR A 244 -2.59 12.93 7.62
CA THR A 244 -2.58 12.54 9.04
C THR A 244 -3.14 11.13 9.25
N GLU A 245 -4.28 10.81 8.62
CA GLU A 245 -4.91 9.49 8.71
C GLU A 245 -3.98 8.39 8.17
N LEU A 246 -3.41 8.59 6.98
CA LEU A 246 -2.57 7.62 6.31
C LEU A 246 -1.22 7.41 7.00
N GLU A 247 -0.57 8.48 7.47
CA GLU A 247 0.78 8.42 8.03
C GLU A 247 0.81 8.19 9.56
N SER A 248 -0.28 8.49 10.30
CA SER A 248 -0.22 8.52 11.77
C SER A 248 -1.28 7.69 12.48
N VAL A 249 -2.46 7.47 11.89
CA VAL A 249 -3.55 6.76 12.57
C VAL A 249 -3.34 5.24 12.47
N PRO A 250 -3.19 4.52 13.60
CA PRO A 250 -2.97 3.09 13.57
C PRO A 250 -4.25 2.32 13.18
N CYS A 251 -4.09 1.28 12.37
CA CYS A 251 -5.18 0.49 11.83
C CYS A 251 -4.89 -1.01 11.94
N LEU A 252 -5.86 -1.79 12.40
CA LEU A 252 -5.82 -3.24 12.39
C LEU A 252 -6.93 -3.80 11.52
N ILE A 253 -6.55 -4.69 10.60
CA ILE A 253 -7.51 -5.51 9.88
C ILE A 253 -7.96 -6.65 10.81
N THR A 254 -9.26 -6.70 11.10
CA THR A 254 -9.83 -7.68 12.03
C THR A 254 -10.66 -8.75 11.36
N GLU A 255 -11.08 -8.53 10.13
CA GLU A 255 -12.00 -9.39 9.39
C GLU A 255 -11.56 -9.51 7.92
N VAL A 256 -11.69 -10.71 7.36
CA VAL A 256 -11.40 -11.01 5.96
C VAL A 256 -12.71 -11.50 5.32
N PRO A 257 -13.34 -10.71 4.43
CA PRO A 257 -14.61 -11.09 3.83
C PRO A 257 -14.51 -12.40 3.04
N GLY A 258 -15.51 -13.27 3.18
CA GLY A 258 -15.61 -14.54 2.45
C GLY A 258 -14.82 -15.70 3.04
N VAL A 259 -14.37 -15.58 4.29
CA VAL A 259 -13.70 -16.62 5.10
C VAL A 259 -14.40 -16.77 6.43
#